data_AF-A0A8X6KID6-F1
#
_entry.id   AF-A0A8X6KID6-F1
#
_cell.length_a   1.000
_cell.length_b   1.000
_cell.length_c   1.000
_cell.angle_alpha   90.00
_cell.angle_beta   90.00
_cell.angle_gamma   90.00
#
_symmetry.space_group_name_H-M   'P 1'
#
loop_
_entity.id
_entity.type
_entity.pdbx_description
1 polymer ?
#
loop_
_entity_poly.entity_id
_entity_poly.type
_entity_poly.pdbx_seq_one_letter_code
_entity_poly.pdbx_strand_id
1 'polypeptide(L)'
;MKVILVLLLAAMAYSKPAEFRNPMINEGLFEGDIMGIDPNEDRNAVPRDSMRWPNGVIPYEVDPSLYPIWELLMKSIRHIEENSCIRFVPKTTETNYVRMFKGNGCWSFWGMLGNGEQKLSLGNGCHYFGTVVHEFLHALGFEHEHNRSDRDDYLTINWENIEQQWYYAFKKLRPDQNRLLSSFDYDSIMLYGEKSFAKSWSVKSMTAKDGRFLDEAYNKPGMSPGDIARLNKLYNCPSK
;
A
#
# COMPACT_ATOMS: atom_id res chain seq x y z
N MET A 1 -42.27 25.89 -46.91
CA MET A 1 -41.81 24.66 -46.22
C MET A 1 -40.37 24.89 -45.76
N LYS A 2 -40.14 25.21 -44.48
CA LYS A 2 -38.79 25.47 -43.93
C LYS A 2 -38.30 24.19 -43.28
N VAL A 3 -37.23 23.61 -43.81
CA VAL A 3 -36.55 22.44 -43.23
C VAL A 3 -35.64 22.94 -42.12
N ILE A 4 -35.88 22.51 -40.88
CA ILE A 4 -35.02 22.77 -39.74
C ILE A 4 -33.97 21.66 -39.71
N LEU A 5 -32.72 22.02 -39.97
CA LEU A 5 -31.56 21.13 -39.87
C LEU A 5 -31.13 21.07 -38.40
N VAL A 6 -31.46 19.99 -37.70
CA VAL A 6 -30.97 19.74 -36.34
C VAL A 6 -29.56 19.17 -36.45
N LEU A 7 -28.55 20.01 -36.23
CA LEU A 7 -27.16 19.59 -36.06
C LEU A 7 -27.01 18.94 -34.68
N LEU A 8 -26.99 17.61 -34.67
CA LEU A 8 -26.57 16.81 -33.52
C LEU A 8 -25.06 16.99 -33.33
N LEU A 9 -24.67 17.85 -32.39
CA LEU A 9 -23.31 17.90 -31.86
C LEU A 9 -23.09 16.63 -31.03
N ALA A 10 -22.48 15.61 -31.65
CA ALA A 10 -21.94 14.48 -30.92
C ALA A 10 -20.77 14.98 -30.07
N ALA A 11 -20.99 15.12 -28.76
CA ALA A 11 -19.92 15.31 -27.81
C ALA A 11 -19.06 14.04 -27.81
N MET A 12 -17.93 14.08 -28.51
CA MET A 12 -16.91 13.05 -28.35
C MET A 12 -16.39 13.19 -26.92
N ALA A 13 -16.81 12.30 -26.04
CA ALA A 13 -16.13 12.09 -24.78
C ALA A 13 -14.69 11.67 -25.13
N TYR A 14 -13.75 12.60 -24.98
CA TYR A 14 -12.33 12.26 -24.98
C TYR A 14 -12.12 11.34 -23.78
N SER A 15 -12.10 10.02 -24.01
CA SER A 15 -11.49 9.12 -23.05
C SER A 15 -10.03 9.53 -22.97
N LYS A 16 -9.59 9.99 -21.80
CA LYS A 16 -8.16 10.08 -21.51
C LYS A 16 -7.58 8.70 -21.89
N PRO A 17 -6.50 8.61 -22.68
CA PRO A 17 -5.86 7.32 -22.92
C PRO A 17 -5.61 6.68 -21.56
N ALA A 18 -5.78 5.36 -21.47
CA ALA A 18 -5.51 4.63 -20.25
C ALA A 18 -4.04 4.85 -19.88
N GLU A 19 -3.77 5.91 -19.11
CA GLU A 19 -2.55 6.04 -18.35
C GLU A 19 -2.42 4.72 -17.59
N PHE A 20 -1.22 4.15 -17.61
CA PHE A 20 -0.89 2.99 -16.81
C PHE A 20 -1.09 3.40 -15.34
N ARG A 21 -2.32 3.28 -14.86
CA ARG A 21 -2.74 3.71 -13.54
C ARG A 21 -2.01 2.77 -12.60
N ASN A 22 -1.11 3.32 -11.78
CA ASN A 22 -0.41 2.56 -10.75
C ASN A 22 -1.48 1.76 -9.97
N PRO A 23 -1.42 0.42 -9.96
CA PRO A 23 -2.48 -0.41 -9.41
C PRO A 23 -2.58 -0.31 -7.87
N MET A 24 -1.63 0.34 -7.21
CA MET A 24 -1.69 0.74 -5.81
C MET A 24 -2.51 2.04 -5.60
N ILE A 25 -2.95 2.73 -6.68
CA ILE A 25 -3.77 3.94 -6.63
C ILE A 25 -5.23 3.61 -6.91
N ASN A 26 -5.95 3.23 -5.84
CA ASN A 26 -7.36 2.86 -5.89
C ASN A 26 -8.24 3.97 -5.29
N GLU A 27 -9.25 4.39 -6.05
CA GLU A 27 -10.20 5.40 -5.58
C GLU A 27 -11.05 4.83 -4.43
N GLY A 28 -11.19 5.60 -3.35
CA GLY A 28 -11.97 5.20 -2.18
C GLY A 28 -11.25 4.29 -1.19
N LEU A 29 -10.00 3.87 -1.47
CA LEU A 29 -9.15 3.23 -0.48
C LEU A 29 -8.31 4.27 0.27
N PHE A 30 -8.04 4.02 1.54
CA PHE A 30 -7.20 4.87 2.36
C PHE A 30 -5.76 4.82 1.85
N GLU A 31 -5.14 5.99 1.70
CA GLU A 31 -3.80 6.17 1.13
C GLU A 31 -3.55 5.59 -0.28
N GLY A 32 -4.55 4.95 -0.90
CA GLY A 32 -4.47 4.36 -2.23
C GLY A 32 -4.74 2.85 -2.24
N ASP A 33 -4.28 2.13 -1.23
CA ASP A 33 -4.24 0.66 -1.20
C ASP A 33 -4.50 0.05 0.20
N ILE A 34 -4.98 0.85 1.15
CA ILE A 34 -5.41 0.36 2.47
C ILE A 34 -6.94 0.27 2.52
N MET A 35 -7.47 -0.93 2.72
CA MET A 35 -8.91 -1.19 2.84
C MET A 35 -9.39 -1.11 4.29
N GLY A 36 -10.66 -0.73 4.48
CA GLY A 36 -11.36 -0.81 5.77
C GLY A 36 -11.21 0.44 6.64
N ILE A 37 -10.70 1.54 6.08
CA ILE A 37 -10.51 2.83 6.73
C ILE A 37 -11.15 3.90 5.84
N ASP A 38 -12.06 4.70 6.38
CA ASP A 38 -12.59 5.84 5.65
C ASP A 38 -11.52 6.97 5.56
N PRO A 39 -11.09 7.39 4.36
CA PRO A 39 -10.05 8.42 4.20
C PRO A 39 -10.45 9.84 4.63
N ASN A 40 -11.74 10.07 4.86
CA ASN A 40 -12.31 11.33 5.28
C ASN A 40 -12.74 11.32 6.75
N GLU A 41 -13.20 10.18 7.26
CA GLU A 41 -13.74 10.05 8.62
C GLU A 41 -12.77 9.33 9.58
N ASP A 42 -12.15 8.24 9.13
CA ASP A 42 -11.24 7.43 9.93
C ASP A 42 -9.82 7.96 9.82
N ARG A 43 -9.53 8.99 10.61
CA ARG A 43 -8.16 9.49 10.75
C ARG A 43 -7.29 8.60 11.63
N ASN A 44 -7.71 7.37 11.94
CA ASN A 44 -7.05 6.56 12.96
C ASN A 44 -5.91 5.73 12.37
N ALA A 45 -4.69 6.27 12.46
CA ALA A 45 -3.52 5.43 12.37
C ALA A 45 -3.41 4.52 13.61
N VAL A 46 -3.38 3.21 13.42
CA VAL A 46 -3.34 2.15 14.44
C VAL A 46 -2.05 2.21 15.26
N PRO A 47 -2.16 2.42 16.58
CA PRO A 47 -1.07 2.23 17.51
C PRO A 47 -1.30 1.01 18.43
N ARG A 48 -2.30 0.16 18.17
CA ARG A 48 -2.76 -0.86 19.14
C ARG A 48 -2.15 -2.23 18.89
N ASP A 49 -1.57 -2.79 19.94
CA ASP A 49 -1.04 -4.16 19.97
C ASP A 49 -2.09 -5.22 19.62
N SER A 50 -3.38 -4.92 19.81
CA SER A 50 -4.51 -5.78 19.46
C SER A 50 -4.67 -6.04 17.96
N MET A 51 -4.06 -5.21 17.11
CA MET A 51 -4.12 -5.37 15.65
C MET A 51 -2.88 -6.09 15.09
N ARG A 52 -1.97 -6.55 15.95
CA ARG A 52 -0.90 -7.45 15.54
C ARG A 52 -1.45 -8.87 15.41
N TRP A 53 -0.94 -9.59 14.42
CA TRP A 53 -1.16 -11.03 14.33
C TRP A 53 -0.60 -11.74 15.57
N PRO A 54 -1.41 -12.56 16.29
CA PRO A 54 -0.95 -13.24 17.49
C PRO A 54 0.31 -14.07 17.23
N ASN A 55 1.34 -13.88 18.07
CA ASN A 55 2.64 -14.55 17.96
C ASN A 55 3.37 -14.36 16.62
N GLY A 56 2.99 -13.36 15.81
CA GLY A 56 3.55 -13.17 14.48
C GLY A 56 3.13 -14.23 13.46
N VAL A 57 2.06 -14.98 13.73
CA VAL A 57 1.57 -16.04 12.83
C VAL A 57 0.40 -15.52 12.01
N ILE A 58 0.50 -15.63 10.68
CA ILE A 58 -0.53 -15.24 9.72
C ILE A 58 -1.04 -16.50 9.03
N PRO A 59 -2.20 -17.02 9.45
CA PRO A 59 -2.92 -18.02 8.67
C PRO A 59 -3.33 -17.42 7.32
N TYR A 60 -3.16 -18.17 6.24
CA TYR A 60 -3.50 -17.69 4.90
C TYR A 60 -4.18 -18.73 4.01
N GLU A 61 -4.97 -18.23 3.08
CA GLU A 61 -5.53 -18.99 1.96
C GLU A 61 -5.16 -18.30 0.65
N VAL A 62 -4.83 -19.07 -0.38
CA VAL A 62 -4.53 -18.55 -1.71
C VAL A 62 -5.64 -18.98 -2.66
N ASP A 63 -6.36 -18.01 -3.19
CA ASP A 63 -7.36 -18.25 -4.22
C ASP A 63 -6.69 -18.79 -5.50
N PRO A 64 -7.30 -19.78 -6.20
CA PRO A 64 -6.73 -20.35 -7.43
C PRO A 64 -6.38 -19.33 -8.52
N SER A 65 -7.02 -18.16 -8.50
CA SER A 65 -6.70 -17.05 -9.40
C SER A 65 -5.26 -16.53 -9.29
N LEU A 66 -4.55 -16.81 -8.19
CA LEU A 66 -3.15 -16.43 -7.96
C LEU A 66 -2.14 -17.57 -8.19
N TYR A 67 -2.58 -18.79 -8.51
CA TYR A 67 -1.66 -19.90 -8.82
C TYR A 67 -0.65 -19.59 -9.93
N PRO A 68 -0.98 -18.79 -10.98
CA PRO A 68 0.01 -18.39 -11.99
C PRO A 68 1.22 -17.60 -11.44
N ILE A 69 1.10 -16.98 -10.26
CA ILE A 69 2.18 -16.22 -9.61
C ILE A 69 2.70 -16.90 -8.33
N TRP A 70 2.43 -18.20 -8.15
CA TRP A 70 2.75 -18.94 -6.93
C TRP A 70 4.20 -18.75 -6.47
N GLU A 71 5.17 -18.84 -7.40
CA GLU A 71 6.59 -18.67 -7.08
C GLU A 71 6.92 -17.27 -6.55
N LEU A 72 6.30 -16.23 -7.13
CA LEU A 72 6.47 -14.86 -6.65
C LEU A 72 5.87 -14.69 -5.24
N LEU A 73 4.69 -15.27 -5.01
CA LEU A 73 4.00 -15.21 -3.73
C LEU A 73 4.83 -15.88 -2.63
N MET A 74 5.28 -17.12 -2.89
CA MET A 74 6.10 -17.89 -1.94
C MET A 74 7.47 -17.23 -1.73
N LYS A 75 8.07 -16.63 -2.77
CA LYS A 75 9.31 -15.85 -2.63
C LYS A 75 9.11 -14.65 -1.69
N SER A 76 7.98 -13.94 -1.82
CA SER A 76 7.66 -12.77 -1.01
C SER A 76 7.39 -13.14 0.45
N ILE A 77 6.68 -14.25 0.69
CA ILE A 77 6.51 -14.84 2.02
C ILE A 77 7.88 -15.19 2.63
N ARG A 78 8.71 -15.95 1.91
CA ARG A 78 10.05 -16.34 2.40
C ARG A 78 10.91 -15.13 2.75
N HIS A 79 10.88 -14.07 1.94
CA HIS A 79 11.61 -12.83 2.24
C HIS A 79 11.26 -12.26 3.62
N ILE A 80 9.97 -12.27 3.99
CA ILE A 80 9.52 -11.79 5.30
C ILE A 80 9.94 -12.75 6.41
N GLU A 81 9.75 -14.06 6.22
CA GLU A 81 10.06 -15.09 7.22
C GLU A 81 11.56 -15.21 7.50
N GLU A 82 12.41 -15.06 6.48
CA GLU A 82 13.87 -15.10 6.59
C GLU A 82 14.43 -13.88 7.31
N ASN A 83 13.76 -12.72 7.24
CA ASN A 83 14.22 -11.48 7.86
C ASN A 83 13.53 -11.17 9.20
N SER A 84 12.59 -12.00 9.65
CA SER A 84 11.84 -11.77 10.88
C SER A 84 11.40 -13.04 11.61
N CYS A 85 10.67 -12.86 12.71
CA CYS A 85 9.97 -13.95 13.41
C CYS A 85 8.56 -14.21 12.87
N ILE A 86 8.12 -13.48 11.84
CA ILE A 86 6.81 -13.66 11.22
C ILE A 86 6.73 -15.02 10.52
N ARG A 87 5.59 -15.70 10.62
CA ARG A 87 5.34 -16.99 9.96
C ARG A 87 4.00 -16.99 9.25
N PHE A 88 4.01 -17.31 7.97
CA PHE A 88 2.81 -17.55 7.18
C PHE A 88 2.50 -19.04 7.20
N VAL A 89 1.28 -19.40 7.60
CA VAL A 89 0.86 -20.80 7.69
C VAL A 89 -0.40 -21.03 6.86
N PRO A 90 -0.50 -22.14 6.09
CA PRO A 90 -1.76 -22.47 5.43
C PRO A 90 -2.88 -22.56 6.46
N LYS A 91 -3.96 -21.83 6.22
CA LYS A 91 -5.12 -21.82 7.10
C LYS A 91 -5.72 -23.22 7.20
N THR A 92 -6.07 -23.60 8.43
CA THR A 92 -6.86 -24.77 8.76
C THR A 92 -8.14 -24.32 9.47
N THR A 93 -8.14 -24.27 10.80
CA THR A 93 -9.29 -23.97 11.66
C THR A 93 -9.29 -22.53 12.18
N GLU A 94 -8.25 -21.75 11.89
CA GLU A 94 -8.11 -20.38 12.40
C GLU A 94 -9.25 -19.50 11.88
N THR A 95 -9.83 -18.69 12.78
CA THR A 95 -10.93 -17.77 12.46
C THR A 95 -10.43 -16.55 11.70
N ASN A 96 -9.33 -15.95 12.14
CA ASN A 96 -8.73 -14.78 11.50
C ASN A 96 -7.62 -15.24 10.55
N TYR A 97 -7.69 -14.83 9.29
CA TYR A 97 -6.73 -15.22 8.26
C TYR A 97 -6.76 -14.26 7.08
N VAL A 98 -5.69 -14.26 6.29
CA VAL A 98 -5.60 -13.50 5.05
C VAL A 98 -5.99 -14.38 3.86
N ARG A 99 -7.01 -13.99 3.10
CA ARG A 99 -7.32 -14.60 1.81
C ARG A 99 -6.74 -13.77 0.68
N MET A 100 -5.73 -14.32 0.01
CA MET A 100 -5.06 -13.68 -1.12
C MET A 100 -5.82 -14.02 -2.41
N PHE A 101 -6.17 -13.02 -3.21
CA PHE A 101 -6.93 -13.25 -4.44
C PHE A 101 -6.61 -12.22 -5.53
N LYS A 102 -6.94 -12.56 -6.78
CA LYS A 102 -6.84 -11.61 -7.91
C LYS A 102 -8.09 -10.73 -7.98
N GLY A 103 -8.04 -9.56 -7.34
CA GLY A 103 -9.08 -8.54 -7.47
C GLY A 103 -8.68 -7.40 -8.41
N ASN A 104 -9.30 -6.24 -8.21
CA ASN A 104 -8.93 -5.00 -8.89
C ASN A 104 -7.94 -4.22 -8.03
N GLY A 105 -6.80 -3.88 -8.62
CA GLY A 105 -5.72 -3.16 -7.93
C GLY A 105 -4.89 -4.04 -6.99
N CYS A 106 -3.95 -3.39 -6.33
CA CYS A 106 -3.15 -3.92 -5.24
C CYS A 106 -3.64 -3.22 -3.97
N TRP A 107 -4.02 -4.00 -2.98
CA TRP A 107 -4.44 -3.48 -1.69
C TRP A 107 -4.52 -4.58 -0.64
N SER A 108 -4.48 -4.15 0.62
CA SER A 108 -4.58 -5.01 1.78
C SER A 108 -5.34 -4.30 2.90
N PHE A 109 -5.72 -5.05 3.92
CA PHE A 109 -6.15 -4.45 5.17
C PHE A 109 -4.92 -4.14 6.03
N TRP A 110 -5.06 -3.16 6.91
CA TRP A 110 -4.01 -2.79 7.81
C TRP A 110 -4.05 -3.56 9.13
N GLY A 111 -3.05 -4.43 9.34
CA GLY A 111 -2.98 -5.31 10.50
C GLY A 111 -4.03 -6.44 10.48
N MET A 112 -4.22 -7.10 11.62
CA MET A 112 -5.26 -8.11 11.84
C MET A 112 -6.57 -7.44 12.30
N LEU A 113 -7.66 -7.63 11.54
CA LEU A 113 -8.97 -7.05 11.86
C LEU A 113 -9.68 -7.74 13.02
N GLY A 114 -9.42 -9.03 13.25
CA GLY A 114 -9.97 -9.80 14.36
C GLY A 114 -11.44 -10.23 14.19
N ASN A 115 -12.00 -10.08 13.00
CA ASN A 115 -13.40 -10.36 12.68
C ASN A 115 -13.60 -11.41 11.57
N GLY A 116 -12.59 -12.25 11.30
CA GLY A 116 -12.68 -13.35 10.35
C GLY A 116 -11.71 -13.24 9.17
N GLU A 117 -12.21 -13.62 7.98
CA GLU A 117 -11.48 -13.47 6.71
C GLU A 117 -11.20 -11.99 6.42
N GLN A 118 -9.94 -11.65 6.15
CA GLN A 118 -9.58 -10.38 5.53
C GLN A 118 -8.90 -10.61 4.18
N LYS A 119 -9.26 -9.81 3.18
CA LYS A 119 -8.78 -9.99 1.80
C LYS A 119 -7.49 -9.22 1.53
N LEU A 120 -6.63 -9.78 0.69
CA LEU A 120 -5.47 -9.11 0.11
C LEU A 120 -5.53 -9.28 -1.40
N SER A 121 -5.59 -8.16 -2.13
CA SER A 121 -5.76 -8.15 -3.57
C SER A 121 -4.43 -8.02 -4.31
N LEU A 122 -4.18 -8.94 -5.23
CA LEU A 122 -3.05 -8.91 -6.16
C LEU A 122 -3.56 -8.98 -7.59
N GLY A 123 -4.18 -7.89 -8.04
CA GLY A 123 -4.74 -7.72 -9.37
C GLY A 123 -3.70 -7.62 -10.50
N ASN A 124 -4.17 -7.24 -11.69
CA ASN A 124 -3.27 -6.97 -12.82
C ASN A 124 -2.34 -5.79 -12.48
N GLY A 125 -1.05 -5.94 -12.75
CA GLY A 125 -0.03 -4.93 -12.43
C GLY A 125 0.54 -5.03 -11.01
N CYS A 126 0.05 -5.94 -10.16
CA CYS A 126 0.56 -6.13 -8.79
C CYS A 126 1.68 -7.17 -8.68
N HIS A 127 1.97 -7.88 -9.77
CA HIS A 127 2.82 -9.08 -9.75
C HIS A 127 4.32 -8.74 -9.82
N TYR A 128 4.71 -7.75 -9.04
CA TYR A 128 6.11 -7.37 -8.79
C TYR A 128 6.48 -7.75 -7.36
N PHE A 129 7.72 -8.20 -7.17
CA PHE A 129 8.18 -8.65 -5.86
C PHE A 129 8.00 -7.61 -4.77
N GLY A 130 8.44 -6.37 -5.02
CA GLY A 130 8.30 -5.29 -4.06
C GLY A 130 6.83 -4.95 -3.74
N THR A 131 5.94 -4.95 -4.73
CA THR A 131 4.49 -4.74 -4.51
C THR A 131 3.87 -5.84 -3.65
N VAL A 132 4.17 -7.12 -3.92
CA VAL A 132 3.62 -8.22 -3.10
C VAL A 132 4.13 -8.12 -1.66
N VAL A 133 5.40 -7.77 -1.45
CA VAL A 133 5.97 -7.54 -0.11
C VAL A 133 5.30 -6.34 0.58
N HIS A 134 5.04 -5.26 -0.14
CA HIS A 134 4.34 -4.07 0.35
C HIS A 134 2.95 -4.43 0.91
N GLU A 135 2.13 -5.16 0.14
CA GLU A 135 0.79 -5.55 0.58
C GLU A 135 0.80 -6.49 1.80
N PHE A 136 1.82 -7.35 1.91
CA PHE A 136 2.01 -8.14 3.11
C PHE A 136 2.40 -7.29 4.31
N LEU A 137 3.20 -6.24 4.13
CA LEU A 137 3.54 -5.33 5.22
C LEU A 137 2.31 -4.55 5.72
N HIS A 138 1.40 -4.15 4.83
CA HIS A 138 0.09 -3.63 5.25
C HIS A 138 -0.66 -4.64 6.14
N ALA A 139 -0.75 -5.90 5.73
CA ALA A 139 -1.40 -6.95 6.53
C ALA A 139 -0.70 -7.16 7.89
N LEU A 140 0.60 -6.87 8.00
CA LEU A 140 1.39 -6.93 9.23
C LEU A 140 1.29 -5.68 10.10
N GLY A 141 0.52 -4.67 9.68
CA GLY A 141 0.31 -3.45 10.46
C GLY A 141 1.25 -2.30 10.08
N PHE A 142 1.81 -2.30 8.87
CA PHE A 142 2.57 -1.16 8.36
C PHE A 142 1.69 -0.22 7.56
N GLU A 143 1.99 1.05 7.70
CA GLU A 143 1.40 2.16 6.95
C GLU A 143 2.52 2.86 6.18
N HIS A 144 2.14 3.78 5.31
CA HIS A 144 3.08 4.44 4.43
C HIS A 144 4.09 5.33 5.14
N GLU A 145 5.33 5.29 4.66
CA GLU A 145 6.44 6.08 5.19
C GLU A 145 6.23 7.58 4.93
N HIS A 146 5.66 7.95 3.77
CA HIS A 146 5.37 9.36 3.41
C HIS A 146 4.21 9.99 4.19
N ASN A 147 3.51 9.20 5.01
CA ASN A 147 2.39 9.64 5.84
C ASN A 147 2.81 9.83 7.30
N ARG A 148 4.04 9.46 7.67
CA ARG A 148 4.56 9.69 9.02
C ARG A 148 4.34 11.12 9.50
N SER A 149 4.13 11.25 10.81
CA SER A 149 3.92 12.52 11.49
C SER A 149 5.10 13.49 11.33
N ASP A 150 6.32 12.95 11.21
CA ASP A 150 7.60 13.65 11.01
C ASP A 150 8.02 13.77 9.53
N ARG A 151 7.21 13.30 8.56
CA ARG A 151 7.63 13.23 7.14
C ARG A 151 8.03 14.57 6.53
N ASP A 152 7.47 15.68 7.02
CA ASP A 152 7.78 17.03 6.51
C ASP A 152 9.23 17.44 6.81
N ASP A 153 9.96 16.75 7.69
CA ASP A 153 11.41 16.97 7.88
C ASP A 153 12.25 16.35 6.76
N TYR A 154 11.68 15.43 5.99
CA TYR A 154 12.37 14.57 5.02
C TYR A 154 11.88 14.76 3.59
N LEU A 155 10.60 15.09 3.42
CA LEU A 155 9.91 15.21 2.14
C LEU A 155 9.30 16.60 1.95
N THR A 156 9.15 16.98 0.69
CA THR A 156 8.28 18.08 0.25
C THR A 156 7.14 17.48 -0.57
N ILE A 157 5.89 17.78 -0.21
CA ILE A 157 4.70 17.42 -1.01
C ILE A 157 4.35 18.60 -1.91
N ASN A 158 4.31 18.36 -3.22
CA ASN A 158 4.00 19.34 -4.25
C ASN A 158 2.49 19.30 -4.55
N TRP A 159 1.69 19.86 -3.64
CA TRP A 159 0.22 19.80 -3.69
C TRP A 159 -0.39 20.31 -4.99
N GLU A 160 0.25 21.27 -5.66
CA GLU A 160 -0.12 21.81 -6.95
C GLU A 160 0.00 20.80 -8.10
N ASN A 161 0.76 19.72 -7.89
CA ASN A 161 0.96 18.64 -8.84
C ASN A 161 0.04 17.42 -8.59
N ILE A 162 -0.83 17.49 -7.59
CA ILE A 162 -1.75 16.42 -7.20
C ILE A 162 -3.19 16.88 -7.47
N GLU A 163 -4.03 16.02 -8.04
CA GLU A 163 -5.46 16.33 -8.17
C GLU A 163 -6.13 16.36 -6.78
N GLN A 164 -7.02 17.31 -6.52
CA GLN A 164 -7.59 17.54 -5.18
C GLN A 164 -8.24 16.29 -4.57
N GLN A 165 -8.83 15.43 -5.40
CA GLN A 165 -9.42 14.17 -4.95
C GLN A 165 -8.41 13.22 -4.29
N TRP A 166 -7.11 13.36 -4.56
CA TRP A 166 -6.04 12.52 -4.01
C TRP A 166 -5.32 13.13 -2.81
N TYR A 167 -5.71 14.32 -2.35
CA TYR A 167 -5.03 14.98 -1.22
C TYR A 167 -5.09 14.15 0.07
N TYR A 168 -6.11 13.31 0.22
CA TYR A 168 -6.21 12.42 1.38
C TYR A 168 -5.06 11.43 1.47
N ALA A 169 -4.48 11.01 0.34
CA ALA A 169 -3.42 10.00 0.32
C ALA A 169 -2.10 10.51 0.89
N PHE A 170 -1.91 11.84 0.96
CA PHE A 170 -0.70 12.47 1.51
C PHE A 170 -0.93 13.09 2.90
N LYS A 171 -2.11 12.88 3.51
CA LYS A 171 -2.39 13.40 4.85
C LYS A 171 -1.48 12.74 5.86
N LYS A 172 -0.75 13.55 6.61
CA LYS A 172 0.07 13.03 7.72
C LYS A 172 -0.80 12.41 8.79
N LEU A 173 -0.26 11.38 9.38
CA LEU A 173 -0.69 10.84 10.66
C LEU A 173 -0.40 11.84 11.77
N ARG A 174 -1.25 11.84 12.80
CA ARG A 174 -0.94 12.61 14.00
C ARG A 174 0.12 11.90 14.84
N PRO A 175 0.93 12.63 15.64
CA PRO A 175 1.96 12.02 16.48
C PRO A 175 1.44 10.95 17.46
N ASP A 176 0.21 11.08 17.95
CA ASP A 176 -0.45 10.10 18.85
C ASP A 176 -0.83 8.78 18.15
N GLN A 177 -0.80 8.78 16.82
CA GLN A 177 -1.26 7.68 15.97
C GLN A 177 -0.10 7.00 15.26
N ASN A 178 1.03 7.69 15.15
CA ASN A 178 2.18 7.24 14.39
C ASN A 178 3.28 6.76 15.34
N ARG A 179 3.46 5.45 15.43
CA ARG A 179 4.55 4.85 16.21
C ARG A 179 5.85 4.89 15.42
N LEU A 180 6.66 5.93 15.66
CA LEU A 180 7.98 6.10 15.06
C LEU A 180 8.96 5.04 15.61
N LEU A 181 9.03 3.89 14.94
CA LEU A 181 9.86 2.76 15.37
C LEU A 181 11.33 2.90 14.94
N SER A 182 11.60 3.74 13.94
CA SER A 182 12.91 4.04 13.35
C SER A 182 13.00 5.50 12.86
N SER A 183 14.18 5.92 12.42
CA SER A 183 14.33 7.11 11.56
C SER A 183 13.53 6.96 10.26
N PHE A 184 13.32 8.07 9.55
CA PHE A 184 12.71 8.05 8.23
C PHE A 184 13.56 7.24 7.26
N ASP A 185 12.91 6.39 6.46
CA ASP A 185 13.59 5.47 5.55
C ASP A 185 13.15 5.70 4.09
N TYR A 186 14.01 6.37 3.33
CA TYR A 186 13.80 6.64 1.91
C TYR A 186 13.78 5.38 1.04
N ASP A 187 14.36 4.27 1.51
CA ASP A 187 14.41 3.01 0.79
C ASP A 187 13.29 2.04 1.25
N SER A 188 12.46 2.45 2.20
CA SER A 188 11.33 1.66 2.70
C SER A 188 10.45 1.19 1.55
N ILE A 189 10.05 -0.09 1.61
CA ILE A 189 9.04 -0.65 0.71
C ILE A 189 7.68 0.04 0.87
N MET A 190 7.45 0.70 2.03
CA MET A 190 6.24 1.47 2.33
C MET A 190 6.34 2.94 1.90
N LEU A 191 7.40 3.34 1.21
CA LEU A 191 7.51 4.68 0.61
C LEU A 191 7.09 4.64 -0.87
N TYR A 192 6.07 5.42 -1.19
CA TYR A 192 5.65 5.68 -2.57
C TYR A 192 6.69 6.50 -3.35
N GLY A 193 6.70 6.33 -4.67
CA GLY A 193 7.61 7.03 -5.55
C GLY A 193 7.27 8.51 -5.75
N GLU A 194 8.22 9.28 -6.27
CA GLU A 194 8.08 10.74 -6.43
C GLU A 194 6.94 11.19 -7.35
N LYS A 195 6.35 10.28 -8.13
CA LYS A 195 5.26 10.54 -9.09
C LYS A 195 3.93 9.90 -8.71
N SER A 196 3.83 9.19 -7.58
CA SER A 196 2.56 8.57 -7.17
C SER A 196 1.48 9.65 -7.01
N PHE A 197 0.29 9.46 -7.55
CA PHE A 197 -0.83 10.43 -7.58
C PHE A 197 -0.55 11.78 -8.27
N ALA A 198 0.56 11.91 -8.99
CA ALA A 198 0.81 13.10 -9.80
C ALA A 198 -0.26 13.23 -10.90
N LYS A 199 -0.71 14.46 -11.16
CA LYS A 199 -1.69 14.77 -12.23
C LYS A 199 -1.17 14.48 -13.64
N SER A 200 0.14 14.24 -13.80
CA SER A 200 0.78 13.77 -15.03
C SER A 200 2.17 13.20 -14.76
N TRP A 201 2.69 12.39 -15.69
CA TRP A 201 4.04 11.81 -15.64
C TRP A 201 5.20 12.81 -15.67
N SER A 202 4.94 14.06 -16.04
CA SER A 202 5.97 15.12 -16.17
C SER A 202 6.23 15.87 -14.87
N VAL A 203 5.40 15.68 -13.84
CA VAL A 203 5.53 16.35 -12.55
C VAL A 203 5.70 15.34 -11.42
N LYS A 204 6.23 15.82 -10.29
CA LYS A 204 6.43 15.04 -9.07
C LYS A 204 5.41 15.47 -8.03
N SER A 205 4.70 14.52 -7.44
CA SER A 205 3.79 14.76 -6.31
C SER A 205 4.57 14.96 -5.00
N MET A 206 5.76 14.36 -4.89
CA MET A 206 6.64 14.53 -3.74
C MET A 206 8.12 14.47 -4.14
N THR A 207 8.98 15.09 -3.33
CA THR A 207 10.43 15.05 -3.50
C THR A 207 11.13 14.88 -2.15
N ALA A 208 12.27 14.20 -2.14
CA ALA A 208 13.14 14.19 -0.96
C ALA A 208 13.82 15.55 -0.80
N LYS A 209 13.89 16.05 0.44
CA LYS A 209 14.53 17.34 0.76
C LYS A 209 16.04 17.35 0.51
N ASP A 210 16.68 16.19 0.54
CA ASP A 210 18.11 16.03 0.21
C ASP A 210 18.35 15.75 -1.28
N GLY A 211 17.30 15.76 -2.11
CA GLY A 211 17.39 15.64 -3.56
C GLY A 211 17.52 14.21 -4.09
N ARG A 212 17.51 13.17 -3.24
CA ARG A 212 17.55 11.78 -3.71
C ARG A 212 16.27 11.40 -4.46
N PHE A 213 16.38 10.42 -5.36
CA PHE A 213 15.25 9.86 -6.08
C PHE A 213 14.40 8.98 -5.15
N LEU A 214 13.07 9.09 -5.27
CA LEU A 214 12.13 8.24 -4.55
C LEU A 214 11.55 7.22 -5.51
N ASP A 215 12.01 5.97 -5.38
CA ASP A 215 11.57 4.87 -6.24
C ASP A 215 10.23 4.27 -5.77
N GLU A 216 9.48 3.71 -6.71
CA GLU A 216 8.20 3.05 -6.45
C GLU A 216 8.39 1.66 -5.85
N ALA A 217 7.42 1.19 -5.06
CA ALA A 217 7.48 -0.11 -4.40
C ALA A 217 7.72 -1.28 -5.38
N TYR A 218 7.14 -1.24 -6.58
CA TYR A 218 7.29 -2.30 -7.59
C TYR A 218 8.73 -2.45 -8.12
N ASN A 219 9.58 -1.43 -8.00
CA ASN A 219 10.99 -1.46 -8.43
C ASN A 219 11.96 -1.85 -7.31
N LYS A 220 11.52 -1.80 -6.05
CA LYS A 220 12.37 -2.07 -4.88
C LYS A 220 12.65 -3.57 -4.72
N PRO A 221 13.84 -3.94 -4.20
CA PRO A 221 14.27 -5.33 -4.10
C PRO A 221 13.66 -6.10 -2.91
N GLY A 222 12.76 -5.48 -2.13
CA GLY A 222 12.15 -6.03 -0.92
C GLY A 222 12.14 -5.02 0.24
N MET A 223 11.89 -5.53 1.45
CA MET A 223 12.06 -4.75 2.69
C MET A 223 13.47 -4.17 2.82
N SER A 224 13.57 -2.89 3.14
CA SER A 224 14.83 -2.26 3.51
C SER A 224 15.33 -2.76 4.88
N PRO A 225 16.59 -2.46 5.27
CA PRO A 225 17.04 -2.69 6.65
C PRO A 225 16.17 -1.99 7.70
N GLY A 226 15.63 -0.81 7.37
CA GLY A 226 14.71 -0.07 8.25
C GLY A 226 13.38 -0.78 8.43
N ASP A 227 12.77 -1.27 7.34
CA ASP A 227 11.54 -2.07 7.38
C ASP A 227 11.72 -3.32 8.24
N ILE A 228 12.82 -4.05 8.05
CA ILE A 228 13.16 -5.26 8.81
C ILE A 228 13.30 -4.93 10.31
N ALA A 229 14.05 -3.89 10.65
CA ALA A 229 14.24 -3.48 12.04
C ALA A 229 12.91 -3.07 12.70
N ARG A 230 12.05 -2.33 11.99
CA ARG A 230 10.72 -1.96 12.45
C ARG A 230 9.83 -3.17 12.65
N LEU A 231 9.85 -4.14 11.73
CA LEU A 231 8.99 -5.33 11.80
C LEU A 231 9.37 -6.18 13.00
N ASN A 232 10.67 -6.39 13.17
CA ASN A 232 11.20 -7.13 14.31
C ASN A 232 10.90 -6.43 15.64
N LYS A 233 10.99 -5.10 15.70
CA LYS A 233 10.61 -4.31 16.89
C LYS A 233 9.11 -4.32 17.14
N LEU A 234 8.29 -4.30 16.09
CA LEU A 234 6.83 -4.36 16.21
C LEU A 234 6.38 -5.72 16.74
N TYR A 235 7.00 -6.81 16.32
CA TYR A 235 6.62 -8.17 16.73
C TYR A 235 7.47 -8.75 17.87
N ASN A 236 8.34 -7.94 18.48
CA ASN A 236 9.26 -8.36 19.54
C ASN A 236 10.07 -9.61 19.15
N CYS A 237 10.55 -9.66 17.92
CA CYS A 237 11.30 -10.79 17.43
C CYS A 237 12.60 -10.97 18.23
N PRO A 238 13.00 -12.21 18.55
CA PRO A 238 14.28 -12.47 19.20
C PRO A 238 15.43 -11.90 18.38
N SER A 239 16.42 -11.33 19.06
CA SER A 239 17.70 -11.00 18.44
C SER A 239 18.28 -12.26 17.82
N LYS A 240 18.63 -12.21 16.53
CA LYS A 240 19.35 -13.28 15.86
C LYS A 240 20.81 -13.29 16.25
#